data_AF-A0A667YZF4-F1
#
_entry.id   AF-A0A667YZF4-F1
#
_cell.length_a   1.000
_cell.length_b   1.000
_cell.length_c   1.000
_cell.angle_alpha   90.00
_cell.angle_beta   90.00
_cell.angle_gamma   90.00
#
_symmetry.space_group_name_H-M   'P 1'
#
loop_
_entity.id
_entity.type
_entity.pdbx_description
1 polymer ?
#
loop_
_entity_poly.entity_id
_entity_poly.type
_entity_poly.pdbx_seq_one_letter_code
_entity_poly.pdbx_strand_id
1 'polypeptide(L)' 'MSLLLRDSNTDKARFVIDAVRNKGEAARSEMIALLCDIDPFLSEHLGLM' A
#
# COMPACT_ATOMS: atom_id res chain seq x y z
N MET A 1 18.73 -10.96 20.30
CA MET A 1 17.56 -11.40 19.50
C MET A 1 16.65 -10.21 19.29
N SER A 2 16.81 -9.53 18.16
CA SER A 2 15.82 -8.62 17.61
C SER A 2 14.70 -9.45 17.01
N LEU A 3 13.48 -9.41 17.56
CA LEU A 3 12.27 -9.86 16.88
C LEU A 3 11.02 -9.46 17.70
N LEU A 4 10.04 -8.90 16.98
CA LEU A 4 8.62 -8.74 17.35
C LEU A 4 8.18 -7.46 18.09
N LEU A 5 8.45 -6.31 17.49
CA LEU A 5 7.45 -5.23 17.43
C LEU A 5 7.20 -4.90 15.95
N ARG A 6 6.83 -5.91 15.16
CA ARG A 6 6.26 -5.66 13.84
C ARG A 6 4.77 -5.48 14.07
N ASP A 7 4.40 -4.24 14.31
CA ASP A 7 3.04 -3.81 14.59
C ASP A 7 2.07 -4.42 13.55
N SER A 8 0.99 -5.05 14.01
CA SER A 8 0.02 -5.78 13.18
C SER A 8 -0.53 -4.94 12.02
N ASN A 9 -0.46 -3.61 12.12
CA ASN A 9 -0.82 -2.67 11.08
C ASN A 9 0.15 -2.70 9.87
N THR A 10 1.46 -2.77 10.12
CA THR A 10 2.48 -2.87 9.06
C THR A 10 2.31 -4.18 8.27
N ASP A 11 1.87 -5.23 8.95
CA ASP A 11 1.63 -6.52 8.33
C ASP A 11 0.40 -6.47 7.39
N LYS A 12 -0.67 -5.78 7.81
CA LYS A 12 -1.85 -5.53 6.97
C LYS A 12 -1.52 -4.71 5.72
N ALA A 13 -0.77 -3.62 5.87
CA ALA A 13 -0.34 -2.82 4.73
C ALA A 13 0.47 -3.68 3.74
N ARG A 14 1.46 -4.44 4.24
CA ARG A 14 2.24 -5.35 3.41
C ARG A 14 1.37 -6.39 2.70
N PHE A 15 0.40 -6.98 3.38
CA PHE A 15 -0.51 -7.97 2.79
C PHE A 15 -1.31 -7.38 1.63
N VAL A 16 -1.85 -6.17 1.78
CA VAL A 16 -2.59 -5.49 0.70
C VAL A 16 -1.67 -5.20 -0.47
N ILE A 17 -0.47 -4.66 -0.23
CA ILE A 17 0.51 -4.38 -1.29
C ILE A 17 0.90 -5.67 -2.02
N ASP A 18 1.17 -6.75 -1.29
CA ASP A 18 1.58 -8.03 -1.86
C ASP A 18 0.46 -8.67 -2.69
N ALA A 19 -0.78 -8.63 -2.18
CA ALA A 19 -1.95 -9.10 -2.89
C ALA A 19 -2.20 -8.33 -4.19
N VAL A 20 -2.04 -7.01 -4.18
CA VAL A 20 -2.19 -6.16 -5.38
C VAL A 20 -1.07 -6.43 -6.38
N ARG A 21 0.18 -6.58 -5.92
CA ARG A 21 1.32 -6.93 -6.77
C ARG A 21 1.14 -8.27 -7.48
N ASN A 22 0.52 -9.24 -6.83
CA ASN A 22 0.24 -10.55 -7.45
C ASN A 22 -0.94 -10.52 -8.44
N LYS A 23 -1.81 -9.50 -8.37
CA LYS A 23 -2.96 -9.34 -9.27
C LYS A 23 -2.63 -8.64 -10.60
N GLY A 24 -1.41 -8.14 -10.76
CA GLY A 24 -0.92 -7.50 -11.99
C GLY A 24 -1.18 -6.00 -12.08
N GLU A 25 -0.79 -5.40 -13.21
CA GLU A 25 -0.74 -3.93 -13.37
C GLU A 25 -2.11 -3.23 -13.24
N ALA A 26 -3.21 -3.88 -13.65
CA ALA A 26 -4.55 -3.33 -13.52
C ALA A 26 -4.93 -3.09 -12.04
N ALA A 27 -4.66 -4.06 -11.17
CA ALA A 27 -4.92 -3.94 -9.75
C ALA A 27 -4.03 -2.89 -9.09
N ARG A 28 -2.76 -2.77 -9.55
CA ARG A 28 -1.84 -1.74 -9.07
C ARG A 28 -2.34 -0.34 -9.42
N SER A 29 -2.89 -0.15 -10.62
CA SER A 29 -3.47 1.13 -11.04
C SER A 29 -4.72 1.48 -10.22
N GLU A 30 -5.60 0.51 -9.94
CA GLU A 30 -6.75 0.71 -9.04
C GLU A 30 -6.31 1.05 -7.61
N MET A 31 -5.30 0.38 -7.06
CA MET A 31 -4.80 0.67 -5.72
C MET A 31 -4.25 2.09 -5.60
N ILE A 32 -3.56 2.59 -6.62
CA ILE A 32 -3.06 3.97 -6.66
C ILE A 32 -4.22 4.96 -6.73
N ALA A 33 -5.21 4.71 -7.59
CA ALA A 33 -6.40 5.56 -7.69
C ALA A 33 -7.16 5.63 -6.36
N LEU A 34 -7.34 4.48 -5.69
CA LEU A 34 -7.96 4.40 -4.37
C LEU A 34 -7.13 5.12 -3.30
N LEU A 35 -5.79 4.98 -3.34
CA LEU A 35 -4.92 5.68 -2.40
C LEU A 35 -5.01 7.20 -2.57
N CYS A 36 -5.09 7.69 -3.81
CA CYS A 36 -5.24 9.12 -4.10
C CYS A 36 -6.62 9.67 -3.68
N ASP A 37 -7.67 8.85 -3.74
CA ASP A 37 -9.01 9.22 -3.28
C ASP A 37 -9.10 9.25 -1.74
N ILE A 38 -8.51 8.25 -1.08
CA ILE A 38 -8.54 8.10 0.39
C ILE A 38 -7.61 9.11 1.07
N ASP A 39 -6.40 9.28 0.54
CA ASP A 39 -5.39 10.17 1.12
C ASP A 39 -4.57 10.86 0.01
N PRO A 40 -5.06 12.01 -0.50
CA PRO A 40 -4.38 12.76 -1.56
C PRO A 40 -3.03 13.30 -1.10
N PHE A 41 -2.85 13.59 0.19
CA PHE A 41 -1.58 14.09 0.75
C PHE A 41 -0.50 13.01 0.70
N LEU A 42 -0.82 11.78 1.08
CA LEU A 42 0.08 10.65 1.00
C LEU A 42 0.39 10.27 -0.46
N SER A 43 -0.59 10.38 -1.35
CA SER A 43 -0.41 10.15 -2.79
C SER A 43 0.58 11.15 -3.41
N GLU A 44 0.42 12.44 -3.10
CA GLU A 44 1.37 13.49 -3.49
C GLU A 44 2.76 13.25 -2.89
N HIS A 45 2.83 12.87 -1.61
CA HIS A 45 4.08 12.58 -0.93
C HIS A 45 4.83 11.36 -1.51
N LEU A 46 4.11 10.33 -1.96
CA LEU A 46 4.69 9.19 -2.65
C LEU A 46 5.00 9.47 -4.14
N GLY A 47 4.60 10.61 -4.69
CA GLY A 47 4.78 10.95 -6.11
C GLY A 47 3.97 10.05 -7.04
N LEU A 48 2.80 9.62 -6.60
CA LEU A 48 1.88 8.78 -7.39
C LEU A 48 0.94 9.59 -8.29
N MET A 49 0.94 10.92 -8.11
CA MET A 49 0.16 11.89 -8.87
C MET A 49 1.01 12.61 -9.92
#